data_AF-A0AAV0YA47-F1
#
_entry.id   AF-A0AAV0YA47-F1
#
_cell.length_a   1.000
_cell.length_b   1.000
_cell.length_c   1.000
_cell.angle_alpha   90.00
_cell.angle_beta   90.00
_cell.angle_gamma   90.00
#
_symmetry.space_group_name_H-M   'P 1'
#
loop_
_entity.id
_entity.type
_entity.pdbx_description
1 polymer ?
#
loop_
_entity_poly.entity_id
_entity_poly.type
_entity_poly.pdbx_seq_one_letter_code
_entity_poly.pdbx_strand_id
1 'polypeptide(L)'
;MSLSALLCASTLGSIVWYPYTVGDILRLDIVQNRFLNNAGYCLNISHPPNDYQPINDILCLESLSVRRQTYSYRFISGLLNGKIDAPRLLEKLNIHVPSNTR
;
A
#
# COMPACT_ATOMS: atom_id res chain seq x y z
N MET A 1 -11.34 14.90 8.20
CA MET A 1 -11.60 13.47 7.95
C MET A 1 -10.95 13.11 6.63
N SER A 2 -9.69 12.68 6.69
CA SER A 2 -8.89 12.37 5.50
C SER A 2 -9.39 11.07 4.85
N LEU A 3 -9.47 11.03 3.52
CA LEU A 3 -9.77 9.83 2.72
C LEU A 3 -8.88 8.62 3.09
N SER A 4 -7.76 8.84 3.79
CA SER A 4 -6.93 7.78 4.36
C SER A 4 -7.67 6.87 5.35
N ALA A 5 -8.77 7.32 5.96
CA ALA A 5 -9.56 6.53 6.91
C ALA A 5 -10.56 5.58 6.23
N LEU A 6 -11.02 5.88 5.00
CA LEU A 6 -12.00 5.06 4.29
C LEU A 6 -11.38 3.78 3.68
N LEU A 7 -10.06 3.71 3.54
CA LEU A 7 -9.34 2.50 3.14
C LEU A 7 -8.97 1.59 4.33
N CYS A 8 -9.15 2.05 5.57
CA CYS A 8 -8.85 1.25 6.76
C CYS A 8 -9.97 0.29 7.20
N ALA A 9 -11.16 0.33 6.60
CA ALA A 9 -12.38 -0.12 7.30
C ALA A 9 -13.16 -1.28 6.65
N SER A 10 -12.51 -2.37 6.23
CA SER A 10 -13.19 -3.66 6.21
C SER A 10 -12.22 -4.84 6.39
N THR A 11 -11.96 -5.14 7.65
CA THR A 11 -11.66 -6.47 8.20
C THR A 11 -10.65 -7.33 7.41
N LEU A 12 -9.37 -7.29 7.79
CA LEU A 12 -8.32 -8.23 7.34
C LEU A 12 -7.98 -8.22 5.83
N GLY A 13 -8.37 -7.21 5.06
CA GLY A 13 -7.96 -7.06 3.65
C GLY A 13 -6.56 -6.46 3.41
N SER A 14 -5.79 -6.16 4.48
CA SER A 14 -4.62 -5.27 4.45
C SER A 14 -3.27 -6.00 4.67
N ILE A 15 -3.05 -7.15 4.00
CA ILE A 15 -1.73 -7.80 3.93
C ILE A 15 -1.07 -7.66 2.55
N VAL A 16 -1.80 -7.18 1.52
CA VAL A 16 -1.30 -7.08 0.14
C VAL A 16 -0.95 -5.62 -0.21
N TRP A 17 -0.16 -4.94 0.61
CA TRP A 17 0.39 -3.63 0.22
C TRP A 17 1.74 -3.73 -0.46
N TYR A 18 2.38 -4.90 -0.43
CA TYR A 18 3.63 -5.15 -1.14
C TYR A 18 3.68 -6.61 -1.59
N PRO A 19 2.97 -6.96 -2.67
CA PRO A 19 3.00 -8.31 -3.19
C PRO A 19 4.41 -8.72 -3.61
N TYR A 20 4.72 -10.00 -3.44
CA TYR A 20 6.01 -10.57 -3.81
C TYR A 20 6.09 -10.93 -5.29
N THR A 21 4.96 -11.25 -5.93
CA THR A 21 4.94 -11.67 -7.34
C THR A 21 4.76 -10.49 -8.28
N VAL A 22 5.44 -10.55 -9.44
CA VAL A 22 5.28 -9.55 -10.51
C VAL A 22 3.83 -9.48 -10.99
N GLY A 23 3.13 -10.62 -11.07
CA GLY A 23 1.73 -10.66 -11.51
C GLY A 23 0.80 -9.89 -10.59
N ASP A 24 0.99 -9.99 -9.27
CA ASP A 24 0.19 -9.26 -8.30
C ASP A 24 0.52 -7.76 -8.28
N ILE A 25 1.80 -7.40 -8.51
CA ILE A 25 2.20 -5.99 -8.68
C ILE A 25 1.47 -5.38 -9.88
N LEU A 26 1.48 -6.06 -11.03
CA LEU A 26 0.79 -5.60 -12.24
C LEU A 26 -0.71 -5.44 -12.03
N ARG A 27 -1.35 -6.36 -11.28
CA ARG A 27 -2.78 -6.24 -10.94
C ARG A 27 -3.07 -5.00 -10.10
N LEU A 28 -2.22 -4.70 -9.12
CA LEU A 28 -2.35 -3.47 -8.33
C LEU A 28 -2.17 -2.22 -9.20
N ASP A 29 -1.19 -2.23 -10.11
CA ASP A 29 -0.96 -1.10 -11.03
C ASP A 29 -2.18 -0.88 -11.93
N ILE A 30 -2.83 -1.95 -12.43
CA ILE A 30 -4.08 -1.85 -13.21
C ILE A 30 -5.22 -1.23 -12.39
N VAL A 31 -5.40 -1.66 -11.15
CA VAL A 31 -6.44 -1.10 -10.26
C VAL A 31 -6.19 0.37 -9.99
N GLN A 32 -4.94 0.74 -9.68
CA GLN A 32 -4.55 2.13 -9.46
C GLN A 32 -4.76 2.97 -10.72
N ASN A 33 -4.37 2.49 -11.90
CA ASN A 33 -4.53 3.20 -13.16
C ASN A 33 -6.00 3.46 -13.51
N ARG A 34 -6.89 2.49 -13.24
CA ARG A 34 -8.34 2.68 -13.39
C ARG A 34 -8.86 3.77 -12.45
N PHE A 35 -8.39 3.77 -11.22
CA PHE A 35 -8.75 4.80 -10.25
C PHE A 35 -8.25 6.19 -10.70
N LEU A 36 -6.99 6.30 -11.10
CA LEU A 36 -6.39 7.56 -11.58
C LEU A 36 -7.11 8.07 -12.83
N ASN A 37 -7.45 7.20 -13.78
CA ASN A 37 -8.23 7.55 -14.95
C ASN A 37 -9.59 8.14 -14.58
N ASN A 38 -10.30 7.50 -13.64
CA ASN A 38 -11.57 8.02 -13.15
C ASN A 38 -11.41 9.35 -12.41
N ALA A 39 -10.35 9.49 -11.60
CA ALA A 39 -10.05 10.74 -10.90
C ALA A 39 -9.74 11.87 -11.89
N GLY A 40 -8.95 11.60 -12.94
CA GLY A 40 -8.66 12.55 -14.01
C GLY A 40 -9.92 13.03 -14.71
N TYR A 41 -10.84 12.11 -15.01
CA TYR A 41 -12.16 12.44 -15.54
C TYR A 41 -12.98 13.32 -14.58
N CYS A 42 -13.11 12.93 -13.30
CA CYS A 42 -13.88 13.70 -12.32
C CYS A 42 -13.31 15.10 -12.04
N LEU A 43 -12.00 15.27 -12.17
CA LEU A 43 -11.29 16.51 -11.87
C LEU A 43 -10.96 17.34 -13.12
N ASN A 44 -11.41 16.91 -14.30
CA ASN A 44 -11.10 17.53 -15.60
C ASN A 44 -9.58 17.70 -15.83
N ILE A 45 -8.77 16.73 -15.41
CA ILE A 45 -7.33 16.71 -15.63
C ILE A 45 -7.06 16.02 -16.98
N SER A 46 -6.52 16.77 -17.93
CA SER A 46 -6.05 16.19 -19.20
C SER A 46 -4.77 15.39 -18.98
N HIS A 47 -4.72 14.17 -19.50
CA HIS A 47 -3.53 13.34 -19.47
C HIS A 47 -3.50 12.39 -20.69
N PRO A 48 -2.31 11.97 -21.15
CA PRO A 48 -2.19 10.99 -22.23
C PRO A 48 -2.69 9.59 -21.81
N PRO A 49 -3.10 8.73 -22.77
CA PRO A 49 -3.39 7.33 -22.48
C PRO A 49 -2.19 6.63 -21.83
N ASN A 50 -2.43 5.91 -20.73
CA ASN A 50 -1.41 5.20 -19.94
C ASN A 50 -0.33 6.07 -19.26
N ASP A 51 -0.40 7.40 -19.39
CA ASP A 51 0.42 8.32 -18.61
C ASP A 51 -0.44 9.02 -17.57
N TYR A 52 -0.28 8.60 -16.32
CA TYR A 52 -1.00 9.14 -15.18
C TYR A 52 -0.14 10.05 -14.30
N GLN A 53 1.08 10.40 -14.73
CA GLN A 53 1.93 11.36 -14.00
C GLN A 53 1.24 12.71 -13.79
N PRO A 54 0.54 13.31 -14.78
CA PRO A 54 -0.14 14.59 -14.57
C PRO A 54 -1.16 14.55 -13.42
N ILE A 55 -1.89 13.43 -13.29
CA ILE A 55 -2.86 13.25 -12.21
C ILE A 55 -2.15 13.07 -10.87
N ASN A 56 -1.04 12.32 -10.83
CA ASN A 56 -0.24 12.16 -9.62
C ASN A 56 0.32 13.50 -9.15
N ASP A 57 0.89 14.31 -10.05
CA ASP A 57 1.48 15.61 -9.71
C ASP A 57 0.42 16.57 -9.15
N ILE A 58 -0.74 16.67 -9.80
CA ILE A 58 -1.84 17.54 -9.36
C ILE A 58 -2.41 17.08 -8.01
N LEU A 59 -2.49 15.77 -7.79
CA LEU A 59 -2.96 15.20 -6.52
C LEU A 59 -1.84 15.10 -5.46
N CYS A 60 -0.62 15.54 -5.78
CA CYS A 60 0.57 15.38 -4.95
C CYS A 60 0.78 13.93 -4.46
N LEU A 61 0.49 12.96 -5.33
CA LEU A 61 0.65 11.53 -5.04
C LEU A 61 2.04 11.06 -5.44
N GLU A 62 2.76 10.50 -4.48
CA GLU A 62 3.94 9.69 -4.78
C GLU A 62 3.57 8.48 -5.64
N SER A 63 4.55 7.96 -6.38
CA SER A 63 4.39 6.74 -7.16
C SER A 63 3.85 5.58 -6.31
N LEU A 64 3.05 4.69 -6.92
CA LEU A 64 2.45 3.57 -6.21
C LEU A 64 3.52 2.69 -5.55
N SER A 65 4.67 2.48 -6.20
CA SER A 65 5.79 1.71 -5.64
C SER A 65 6.34 2.32 -4.35
N VAL A 66 6.58 3.64 -4.32
CA VAL A 66 7.06 4.37 -3.13
C VAL A 66 6.04 4.31 -2.01
N ARG A 67 4.75 4.50 -2.31
CA ARG A 67 3.66 4.40 -1.32
C ARG A 67 3.61 3.00 -0.72
N ARG A 68 3.65 1.95 -1.55
CA ARG A 68 3.68 0.54 -1.11
C ARG A 68 4.85 0.28 -0.17
N GLN A 69 6.06 0.68 -0.56
CA GLN A 69 7.26 0.53 0.28
C GLN A 69 7.12 1.26 1.63
N THR A 70 6.64 2.51 1.60
CA THR A 70 6.43 3.33 2.79
C THR A 70 5.42 2.69 3.75
N TYR A 71 4.29 2.20 3.23
CA TYR A 71 3.29 1.52 4.06
C TYR A 71 3.81 0.20 4.63
N SER A 72 4.55 -0.59 3.86
CA SER A 72 5.18 -1.83 4.36
C SER A 72 6.17 -1.55 5.48
N TYR A 73 7.04 -0.56 5.31
CA TYR A 73 8.00 -0.17 6.34
C TYR A 73 7.27 0.31 7.60
N ARG A 74 6.27 1.19 7.47
CA ARG A 74 5.46 1.69 8.60
C ARG A 74 4.72 0.56 9.32
N PHE A 75 4.21 -0.42 8.58
CA PHE A 75 3.52 -1.57 9.15
C PHE A 75 4.48 -2.44 9.97
N ILE A 76 5.60 -2.85 9.39
CA ILE A 76 6.59 -3.71 10.06
C ILE A 76 7.19 -2.99 11.28
N SER A 77 7.61 -1.73 11.12
CA SER A 77 8.13 -0.94 12.24
C SER A 77 7.08 -0.71 13.33
N GLY A 78 5.81 -0.51 12.96
CA GLY A 78 4.72 -0.39 13.91
C GLY A 78 4.49 -1.68 14.70
N LEU A 79 4.56 -2.83 14.04
CA LEU A 79 4.44 -4.15 14.65
C LEU A 79 5.60 -4.42 15.63
N LEU A 80 6.84 -4.14 15.23
CA LEU A 80 8.02 -4.37 16.06
C LEU A 80 8.10 -3.43 17.27
N ASN A 81 7.64 -2.19 17.14
CA ASN A 81 7.66 -1.21 18.22
C ASN A 81 6.39 -1.24 19.09
N GLY A 82 5.50 -2.21 18.90
CA GLY A 82 4.25 -2.32 19.66
C GLY A 82 3.23 -1.21 19.40
N LYS A 83 3.37 -0.45 18.31
CA LYS A 83 2.40 0.58 17.89
C LYS A 83 1.19 0.00 17.14
N ILE A 84 1.36 -1.19 16.58
CA ILE A 84 0.29 -1.96 15.93
C ILE A 84 0.09 -3.23 16.75
N ASP A 85 -1.07 -3.35 17.37
CA ASP A 85 -1.45 -4.53 18.13
C ASP A 85 -2.15 -5.54 17.20
N ALA A 86 -1.43 -6.62 16.85
CA ALA A 86 -1.90 -7.65 15.93
C ALA A 86 -1.46 -9.06 16.40
N PRO A 87 -1.92 -9.53 17.57
CA PRO A 87 -1.45 -10.78 18.18
C PRO A 87 -1.73 -12.00 17.28
N ARG A 88 -2.91 -12.06 16.67
CA ARG A 88 -3.29 -13.13 15.73
C ARG A 88 -2.41 -13.21 14.48
N LEU A 89 -1.78 -12.10 14.08
CA LEU A 89 -0.85 -12.08 12.95
C LEU A 89 0.52 -12.61 13.40
N LEU A 90 0.99 -12.15 14.57
CA LEU A 90 2.25 -12.59 15.17
C LEU A 90 2.21 -14.10 15.50
N GLU A 91 1.09 -14.62 15.98
CA GLU A 91 0.88 -16.05 16.21
C GLU A 91 1.04 -16.90 14.94
N LYS A 92 0.73 -16.34 13.77
CA LYS A 92 0.89 -17.02 12.47
C LYS A 92 2.31 -16.88 11.91
N LEU A 93 3.10 -15.95 12.42
CA LEU A 93 4.47 -15.74 12.01
C LEU A 93 5.37 -16.67 12.83
N ASN A 94 5.93 -17.69 12.18
CA ASN A 94 7.00 -18.50 12.77
C ASN A 94 8.31 -17.70 12.79
N ILE A 95 8.45 -16.79 13.76
CA ILE A 95 9.68 -16.03 13.98
C ILE A 95 10.68 -16.96 14.67
N HIS A 96 11.63 -17.49 13.90
CA HIS A 96 12.72 -18.28 14.46
C HIS A 96 13.78 -17.35 15.04
N VAL A 97 13.86 -17.28 16.37
CA VAL A 97 14.95 -16.55 17.06
C VAL A 97 16.12 -17.52 17.26
N PRO A 98 17.27 -17.32 16.59
CA PRO A 98 18.41 -18.21 16.74
C PRO A 98 18.96 -18.16 18.17
N SER A 99 19.14 -19.32 18.79
CA SER A 99 19.49 -19.48 20.21
C SER A 99 20.96 -19.19 20.58
N ASN A 100 21.74 -18.56 19.70
CA ASN A 100 23.19 -18.48 19.87
C ASN A 100 23.70 -17.03 19.92
N THR A 101 23.93 -16.56 21.13
CA THR A 101 25.11 -15.75 21.44
C THR A 101 25.54 -16.14 22.86
N ARG A 102 26.54 -17.01 22.91
CA ARG A 102 27.26 -17.37 24.13
C ARG A 102 28.43 -16.42 24.31
#